data_AF-A0A925WGR7-F1
#
_entry.id   AF-A0A925WGR7-F1
#
_cell.length_a   1.000
_cell.length_b   1.000
_cell.length_c   1.000
_cell.angle_alpha   90.00
_cell.angle_beta   90.00
_cell.angle_gamma   90.00
#
_symmetry.space_group_name_H-M   'P 1'
#
loop_
_entity.id
_entity.type
_entity.pdbx_description
1 polymer ?
#
loop_
_entity_poly.entity_id
_entity_poly.type
_entity_poly.pdbx_seq_one_letter_code
_entity_poly.pdbx_strand_id
1 'polypeptide(L)'
;MRNLIWCAALVAGLFAQGCAWFKKSEPAFQSVSVKAAPSANAATPVVSATDSAAVVTLADGLNGKVSTANNDLKFVVLTFPVGQMARPNQRLNIYRAGLKVGEVIATAAPEMRREDSIVADITVGEAKVGDEVRDK
;
A
#
# COMPACT_ATOMS: atom_id res chain seq x y z
N MET A 1 -52.30 6.34 7.67
CA MET A 1 -52.10 5.29 8.69
C MET A 1 -52.28 3.87 8.16
N ARG A 2 -53.09 3.63 7.11
CA ARG A 2 -53.27 2.28 6.50
C ARG A 2 -52.06 1.76 5.71
N ASN A 3 -51.21 2.66 5.25
CA ASN A 3 -50.05 2.36 4.40
C ASN A 3 -48.77 2.10 5.22
N LEU A 4 -48.80 2.37 6.54
CA LEU A 4 -47.68 2.15 7.45
C LEU A 4 -47.60 0.68 7.92
N ILE A 5 -48.75 0.00 7.94
CA ILE A 5 -48.87 -1.42 8.32
C ILE A 5 -48.28 -2.33 7.22
N TRP A 6 -48.35 -1.91 5.96
CA TRP A 6 -47.78 -2.68 4.84
C TRP A 6 -46.24 -2.60 4.75
N CYS A 7 -45.63 -1.52 5.25
CA CYS A 7 -44.16 -1.41 5.28
C CYS A 7 -43.53 -2.28 6.38
N ALA A 8 -44.21 -2.45 7.52
CA ALA A 8 -43.68 -3.25 8.63
C ALA A 8 -43.60 -4.75 8.30
N ALA A 9 -44.50 -5.26 7.45
CA ALA A 9 -44.50 -6.67 7.05
C ALA A 9 -43.41 -7.02 6.01
N LEU A 10 -42.89 -6.03 5.27
CA LEU A 10 -41.84 -6.23 4.25
C LEU A 10 -40.41 -6.18 4.82
N VAL A 11 -40.21 -5.56 5.98
CA VAL A 11 -38.88 -5.40 6.60
C VAL A 11 -38.46 -6.62 7.45
N ALA A 12 -39.41 -7.45 7.90
CA ALA A 12 -39.12 -8.59 8.77
C ALA A 12 -38.52 -9.83 8.06
N GLY A 13 -38.52 -9.87 6.73
CA GLY A 13 -38.08 -11.05 5.95
C GLY A 13 -36.61 -11.06 5.50
N LEU A 14 -35.85 -9.98 5.69
CA LEU A 14 -34.55 -9.78 5.03
C LEU A 14 -33.30 -9.85 5.94
N PHE A 15 -33.42 -10.38 7.16
CA PHE A 15 -32.30 -10.43 8.13
C PHE A 15 -31.70 -11.83 8.40
N ALA A 16 -32.00 -12.84 7.58
CA ALA A 16 -31.62 -14.23 7.86
C ALA A 16 -30.60 -14.87 6.89
N GLN A 17 -29.80 -14.12 6.15
CA GLN A 17 -28.75 -14.70 5.30
C GLN A 17 -27.48 -13.84 5.36
N GLY A 18 -26.47 -14.27 6.12
CA GLY A 18 -25.15 -13.61 6.06
C GLY A 18 -24.12 -13.89 7.15
N CYS A 19 -24.11 -15.05 7.81
CA CYS A 19 -22.97 -15.47 8.64
C CYS A 19 -22.52 -16.87 8.23
N ALA A 20 -21.45 -16.96 7.43
CA ALA A 20 -20.42 -18.03 7.48
C ALA A 20 -19.57 -18.02 6.20
N TRP A 21 -18.44 -17.28 6.18
CA TRP A 21 -17.23 -17.79 5.49
C TRP A 21 -15.99 -16.96 5.81
N PHE A 22 -15.44 -17.14 7.01
CA PHE A 22 -14.07 -16.71 7.30
C PHE A 22 -13.16 -17.94 7.24
N LYS A 23 -12.55 -18.20 6.09
CA LYS A 23 -11.48 -19.20 5.95
C LYS A 23 -10.19 -18.58 6.52
N LYS A 24 -9.72 -19.14 7.63
CA LYS A 24 -8.43 -18.83 8.26
C LYS A 24 -7.31 -19.38 7.36
N SER A 25 -6.60 -18.50 6.66
CA SER A 25 -5.38 -18.88 5.92
C SER A 25 -4.21 -18.85 6.89
N GLU A 26 -3.72 -20.02 7.26
CA GLU A 26 -2.54 -20.23 8.08
C GLU A 26 -1.29 -20.14 7.18
N PRO A 27 -0.39 -19.15 7.36
CA PRO A 27 0.86 -19.13 6.60
C PRO A 27 1.84 -20.12 7.25
N ALA A 28 2.09 -21.23 6.57
CA ALA A 28 3.17 -22.15 6.89
C ALA A 28 4.52 -21.45 6.65
N PHE A 29 5.10 -20.89 7.72
CA PHE A 29 6.52 -20.55 7.74
C PHE A 29 7.32 -21.85 7.83
N GLN A 30 7.88 -22.29 6.71
CA GLN A 30 8.89 -23.34 6.69
C GLN A 30 10.21 -22.76 7.18
N SER A 31 10.56 -23.07 8.43
CA SER A 31 11.88 -22.81 9.00
C SER A 31 12.89 -23.78 8.38
N VAL A 32 13.70 -23.32 7.45
CA VAL A 32 14.87 -24.09 6.98
C VAL A 32 15.95 -23.98 8.04
N SER A 33 16.14 -25.08 8.77
CA SER A 33 17.19 -25.26 9.76
C SER A 33 18.54 -25.44 9.05
N VAL A 34 19.35 -24.38 8.97
CA VAL A 34 20.73 -24.47 8.48
C VAL A 34 21.62 -25.00 9.60
N LYS A 35 22.07 -26.25 9.45
CA LYS A 35 23.12 -26.86 10.27
C LYS A 35 24.47 -26.27 9.85
N ALA A 36 25.03 -25.36 10.64
CA ALA A 36 26.38 -24.84 10.44
C ALA A 36 27.41 -25.76 11.12
N ALA A 37 28.27 -26.40 10.31
CA ALA A 37 29.51 -26.99 10.77
C ALA A 37 30.58 -25.89 10.95
N PRO A 38 31.55 -26.04 11.88
CA PRO A 38 32.50 -24.99 12.19
C PRO A 38 33.69 -25.04 11.22
N SER A 39 33.94 -23.94 10.50
CA SER A 39 35.22 -23.73 9.80
C SER A 39 35.90 -22.52 10.41
N ALA A 40 36.90 -22.81 11.26
CA ALA A 40 37.88 -21.84 11.69
C ALA A 40 38.70 -21.40 10.47
N ASN A 41 38.78 -20.09 10.24
CA ASN A 41 39.96 -19.50 9.64
C ASN A 41 40.16 -18.09 10.19
N ALA A 42 41.11 -17.99 11.10
CA ALA A 42 41.70 -16.74 11.53
C ALA A 42 42.59 -16.20 10.41
N ALA A 43 42.29 -14.98 9.97
CA ALA A 43 43.25 -14.11 9.30
C ALA A 43 42.74 -12.66 9.35
N THR A 44 43.14 -11.91 10.39
CA THR A 44 43.46 -10.49 10.26
C THR A 44 44.67 -10.37 9.32
N PRO A 45 44.79 -9.32 8.47
CA PRO A 45 44.94 -7.96 8.99
C PRO A 45 44.45 -6.81 8.06
N VAL A 46 44.73 -5.60 8.55
CA VAL A 46 44.84 -4.27 7.89
C VAL A 46 43.57 -3.55 7.47
N VAL A 47 43.07 -2.75 8.42
CA VAL A 47 42.43 -1.45 8.18
C VAL A 47 43.33 -0.59 7.28
N SER A 48 42.95 -0.44 6.02
CA SER A 48 43.29 0.74 5.22
C SER A 48 42.06 1.63 5.22
N ALA A 49 41.97 2.50 6.22
CA ALA A 49 41.03 3.61 6.23
C ALA A 49 41.49 4.63 5.18
N THR A 50 41.15 4.37 3.92
CA THR A 50 41.01 5.44 2.94
C THR A 50 39.60 5.97 3.14
N ASP A 51 39.51 7.17 3.71
CA ASP A 51 38.32 8.02 3.83
C ASP A 51 37.68 8.21 2.44
N SER A 52 37.00 7.18 1.97
CA SER A 52 36.12 7.28 0.82
C SER A 52 34.89 7.96 1.38
N ALA A 53 34.89 9.29 1.30
CA ALA A 53 33.72 10.10 1.58
C ALA A 53 32.58 9.55 0.72
N ALA A 54 31.78 8.65 1.31
CA ALA A 54 30.61 8.09 0.69
C ALA A 54 29.64 9.26 0.55
N VAL A 55 29.62 9.87 -0.64
CA VAL A 55 28.62 10.87 -0.99
C VAL A 55 27.29 10.13 -1.06
N VAL A 56 26.58 10.10 0.06
CA VAL A 56 25.23 9.57 0.15
C VAL A 56 24.34 10.53 -0.64
N THR A 57 24.08 10.21 -1.90
CA THR A 57 23.08 10.93 -2.69
C THR A 57 21.70 10.53 -2.17
N LEU A 58 21.05 11.41 -1.41
CA LEU A 58 19.67 11.23 -1.00
C LEU A 58 18.81 11.21 -2.26
N ALA A 59 18.09 10.11 -2.48
CA ALA A 59 17.12 10.03 -3.56
C ALA A 59 15.89 10.87 -3.17
N ASP A 60 15.85 12.12 -3.62
CA ASP A 60 14.68 13.00 -3.49
C ASP A 60 13.60 12.55 -4.48
N GLY A 61 12.86 11.51 -4.11
CA GLY A 61 11.69 11.02 -4.82
C GLY A 61 10.45 11.12 -3.93
N LEU A 62 9.34 11.63 -4.47
CA LEU A 62 8.05 11.53 -3.80
C LEU A 62 7.67 10.06 -3.66
N ASN A 63 7.74 9.54 -2.44
CA ASN A 63 7.43 8.15 -2.12
C ASN A 63 6.22 8.08 -1.19
N GLY A 64 5.21 7.31 -1.56
CA GLY A 64 4.01 7.10 -0.76
C GLY A 64 3.61 5.62 -0.71
N LYS A 65 2.49 5.34 -0.07
CA LYS A 65 1.88 4.01 0.01
C LYS A 65 0.39 4.05 -0.25
N VAL A 66 -0.14 2.95 -0.78
CA VAL A 66 -1.58 2.73 -0.89
C VAL A 66 -2.15 2.35 0.47
N SER A 67 -2.99 3.22 1.04
CA SER A 67 -3.71 2.97 2.29
C SER A 67 -5.01 2.20 2.05
N THR A 68 -5.74 2.55 0.98
CA THR A 68 -6.98 1.87 0.59
C THR A 68 -7.11 1.91 -0.93
N ALA A 69 -7.66 0.86 -1.54
CA ALA A 69 -7.89 0.79 -2.97
C ALA A 69 -9.27 0.22 -3.26
N ASN A 70 -9.95 0.79 -4.24
CA ASN A 70 -11.15 0.23 -4.86
C ASN A 70 -10.93 0.17 -6.37
N ASN A 71 -10.61 -1.03 -6.86
CA ASN A 71 -10.29 -1.24 -8.28
C ASN A 71 -11.52 -1.22 -9.19
N ASP A 72 -12.72 -1.49 -8.65
CA ASP A 72 -13.98 -1.46 -9.39
C ASP A 72 -14.40 -0.01 -9.65
N LEU A 73 -14.28 0.85 -8.63
CA LEU A 73 -14.57 2.29 -8.72
C LEU A 73 -13.37 3.13 -9.15
N LYS A 74 -12.22 2.50 -9.45
CA LYS A 74 -10.99 3.13 -9.95
C LYS A 74 -10.48 4.28 -9.08
N PHE A 75 -10.58 4.16 -7.76
CA PHE A 75 -9.98 5.14 -6.84
C PHE A 75 -9.07 4.47 -5.81
N VAL A 76 -8.12 5.25 -5.33
CA VAL A 76 -7.16 4.84 -4.30
C VAL A 76 -6.92 5.99 -3.34
N VAL A 77 -6.73 5.66 -2.06
CA VAL A 77 -6.25 6.60 -1.05
C VAL A 77 -4.77 6.35 -0.84
N LEU A 78 -3.98 7.40 -1.06
CA LEU A 78 -2.54 7.40 -0.92
C LEU A 78 -2.16 8.11 0.36
N THR A 79 -1.22 7.54 1.10
CA THR A 79 -0.61 8.16 2.28
C THR A 79 0.85 8.41 1.98
N PHE A 80 1.32 9.62 2.26
CA PHE A 80 2.68 10.06 2.04
C PHE A 80 3.37 10.36 3.38
N PRO A 81 4.70 10.32 3.45
CA PRO A 81 5.43 10.84 4.60
C PRO A 81 5.13 12.32 4.81
N VAL A 82 5.13 12.77 6.07
CA VAL A 82 4.92 14.19 6.40
C VAL A 82 5.91 15.09 5.66
N GLY A 83 5.40 16.17 5.07
CA GLY A 83 6.20 17.11 4.26
C GLY A 83 6.43 16.66 2.81
N GLN A 84 6.07 15.42 2.46
CA GLN A 84 6.02 14.95 1.08
C GLN A 84 4.57 14.75 0.68
N MET A 85 4.15 15.32 -0.45
CA MET A 85 2.78 15.17 -0.91
C MET A 85 2.70 15.34 -2.41
N ALA A 86 1.85 14.55 -3.04
CA ALA A 86 1.55 14.71 -4.45
C ALA A 86 0.95 16.08 -4.73
N ARG A 87 1.36 16.66 -5.87
CA ARG A 87 0.75 17.87 -6.42
C ARG A 87 -0.61 17.52 -7.04
N PRO A 88 -1.55 18.48 -7.09
CA PRO A 88 -2.79 18.33 -7.87
C PRO A 88 -2.51 17.86 -9.30
N ASN A 89 -3.26 16.87 -9.78
CA ASN A 89 -3.13 16.27 -11.12
C ASN A 89 -1.76 15.63 -11.42
N GLN A 90 -0.94 15.39 -10.40
CA GLN A 90 0.32 14.67 -10.58
C GLN A 90 0.05 13.20 -10.92
N ARG A 91 0.73 12.69 -11.94
CA ARG A 91 0.73 11.27 -12.28
C ARG A 91 1.75 10.55 -11.43
N LEU A 92 1.36 9.41 -10.88
CA LEU A 92 2.20 8.58 -10.03
C LEU A 92 2.14 7.13 -10.50
N ASN A 93 3.23 6.40 -10.30
CA ASN A 93 3.33 4.98 -10.61
C ASN A 93 3.10 4.15 -9.33
N ILE A 94 2.34 3.06 -9.45
CA ILE A 94 2.16 2.08 -8.36
C ILE A 94 3.08 0.88 -8.60
N TYR A 95 3.80 0.49 -7.56
CA TYR A 95 4.71 -0.64 -7.53
C TYR A 95 4.29 -1.68 -6.50
N ARG A 96 4.33 -2.95 -6.89
CA ARG A 96 4.17 -4.11 -6.01
C ARG A 96 5.43 -4.95 -6.10
N ALA A 97 6.10 -5.16 -4.96
CA ALA A 97 7.37 -5.88 -4.90
C ALA A 97 8.41 -5.35 -5.93
N GLY A 98 8.45 -4.03 -6.13
CA GLY A 98 9.38 -3.37 -7.06
C GLY A 98 8.96 -3.38 -8.54
N LEU A 99 7.87 -4.06 -8.90
CA LEU A 99 7.34 -4.08 -10.27
C LEU A 99 6.19 -3.08 -10.41
N LYS A 100 6.19 -2.31 -11.51
CA LYS A 100 5.09 -1.38 -11.80
C LYS A 100 3.83 -2.18 -12.15
N VAL A 101 2.76 -1.96 -11.39
CA VAL A 101 1.47 -2.64 -11.54
C VAL A 101 0.34 -1.71 -11.94
N GLY A 102 0.54 -0.40 -11.82
CA GLY A 102 -0.48 0.58 -12.19
C GLY A 102 0.04 2.01 -12.28
N GLU A 103 -0.88 2.88 -12.68
CA GLU A 103 -0.71 4.34 -12.70
C GLU A 103 -1.94 5.00 -12.09
N VAL A 104 -1.71 6.12 -11.41
CA VAL A 104 -2.75 6.94 -10.81
C VAL A 104 -2.52 8.41 -11.10
N ILE A 105 -3.60 9.19 -11.01
CA ILE A 105 -3.54 10.65 -11.03
C ILE A 105 -4.10 11.20 -9.73
N ALA A 106 -3.31 12.00 -9.02
CA ALA A 106 -3.74 12.63 -7.77
C ALA A 106 -4.87 13.64 -8.06
N THR A 107 -5.97 13.53 -7.31
CA THR A 107 -7.12 14.42 -7.51
C THR A 107 -6.75 15.86 -7.13
N ALA A 108 -7.25 16.84 -7.90
CA ALA A 108 -6.94 18.25 -7.68
C ALA A 108 -7.76 18.91 -6.55
N ALA A 109 -8.84 18.28 -6.11
CA ALA A 109 -9.74 18.84 -5.12
C ALA A 109 -9.06 18.91 -3.74
N PRO A 110 -8.93 20.12 -3.14
CA PRO A 110 -8.24 20.29 -1.86
C PRO A 110 -8.97 19.59 -0.70
N GLU A 111 -10.29 19.40 -0.81
CA GLU A 111 -11.09 18.70 0.20
C GLU A 111 -10.77 17.21 0.31
N MET A 112 -10.23 16.62 -0.76
CA MET A 112 -9.79 15.22 -0.79
C MET A 112 -8.35 15.03 -0.28
N ARG A 113 -7.74 16.12 0.24
CA ARG A 113 -6.45 16.11 0.91
C ARG A 113 -6.69 16.26 2.42
N ARG A 114 -6.24 15.28 3.19
CA ARG A 114 -6.33 15.28 4.65
C ARG A 114 -4.97 14.92 5.20
N GLU A 115 -4.37 15.85 5.94
CA GLU A 115 -3.09 15.62 6.63
C GLU A 115 -1.99 15.16 5.67
N ASP A 116 -1.68 13.86 5.68
CA ASP A 116 -0.65 13.19 4.89
C ASP A 116 -1.24 12.32 3.75
N SER A 117 -2.56 12.35 3.58
CA SER A 117 -3.30 11.47 2.70
C SER A 117 -4.06 12.23 1.61
N ILE A 118 -4.16 11.63 0.42
CA ILE A 118 -4.82 12.21 -0.75
C ILE A 118 -5.50 11.11 -1.57
N VAL A 119 -6.66 11.43 -2.13
CA VAL A 119 -7.36 10.55 -3.08
C VAL A 119 -6.75 10.69 -4.48
N ALA A 120 -6.62 9.58 -5.19
CA ALA A 120 -6.17 9.54 -6.56
C ALA A 120 -7.04 8.58 -7.38
N ASP A 121 -7.14 8.84 -8.68
CA ASP A 121 -7.88 8.02 -9.63
C ASP A 121 -6.91 7.04 -10.32
N ILE A 122 -7.31 5.78 -10.42
CA ILE A 122 -6.56 4.72 -11.12
C ILE A 122 -6.76 4.86 -12.62
N THR A 123 -5.69 5.20 -13.33
CA THR A 123 -5.72 5.39 -14.79
C THR A 123 -5.34 4.12 -15.53
N VAL A 124 -4.44 3.31 -14.97
CA VAL A 124 -3.96 2.06 -15.55
C VAL A 124 -3.75 1.02 -14.45
N GLY A 125 -4.12 -0.23 -14.74
CA GLY A 125 -3.85 -1.37 -13.86
C GLY A 125 -4.71 -1.40 -12.61
N GLU A 126 -4.11 -1.85 -11.51
CA GLU A 126 -4.77 -2.07 -10.22
C GLU A 126 -3.86 -1.67 -9.06
N ALA A 127 -4.49 -1.32 -7.95
CA ALA A 127 -3.82 -1.00 -6.69
C ALA A 127 -4.24 -1.98 -5.59
N LYS A 128 -3.32 -2.26 -4.66
CA LYS A 128 -3.59 -3.00 -3.43
C LYS A 128 -2.99 -2.27 -2.25
N VAL A 129 -3.64 -2.40 -1.09
CA VAL A 129 -3.14 -1.89 0.19
C VAL A 129 -1.69 -2.35 0.41
N GLY A 130 -0.82 -1.40 0.75
CA GLY A 130 0.61 -1.63 0.98
C GLY A 130 1.50 -1.50 -0.27
N ASP A 131 0.92 -1.40 -1.47
CA ASP A 131 1.69 -1.09 -2.68
C ASP A 131 2.38 0.27 -2.53
N GLU A 132 3.55 0.39 -3.13
CA GLU A 132 4.39 1.58 -3.08
C GLU A 132 4.00 2.54 -4.22
N VAL A 133 4.02 3.84 -3.94
CA VAL A 133 3.72 4.88 -4.93
C VAL A 133 4.94 5.76 -5.10
N ARG A 134 5.33 6.00 -6.35
CA ARG A 134 6.47 6.86 -6.68
C ARG A 134 6.11 7.84 -7.79
N ASP A 135 6.88 8.92 -7.88
CA ASP A 135 6.83 9.79 -9.07
C ASP A 135 7.20 9.02 -10.34
N LYS A 136 6.77 9.53 -11.50
CA LYS A 136 6.95 8.86 -12.78
C LYS A 136 8.42 8.77 -13.21
#